data_AF-A0A1J3FTZ9-F1
#
_entry.id   AF-A0A1J3FTZ9-F1
#
_cell.length_a   1.000
_cell.length_b   1.000
_cell.length_c   1.000
_cell.angle_alpha   90.00
_cell.angle_beta   90.00
_cell.angle_gamma   90.00
#
_symmetry.space_group_name_H-M   'P 1'
#
loop_
_entity.id
_entity.type
_entity.pdbx_description
1 polymer ?
#
loop_
_entity_poly.entity_id
_entity_poly.type
_entity_poly.pdbx_seq_one_letter_code
_entity_poly.pdbx_strand_id
1 'polypeptide(L)'
;EFGGIEEMKQQQQQQHNPNPNPNPKSCTKLRRRDPSKSWSNLPGDLLNSVFERLGLADCRRVESVCRSWCSAARQCSAKKQIPWLIILPDEEDKIERHWCTLFNPEEK
;
A
#
# COMPACT_ATOMS: atom_id res chain seq x y z
N GLU A 1 -55.38 -54.20 -26.38
CA GLU A 1 -54.67 -52.96 -26.76
C GLU A 1 -54.48 -52.07 -25.54
N PHE A 2 -53.35 -52.14 -24.83
CA PHE A 2 -53.03 -51.21 -23.73
C PHE A 2 -51.51 -50.95 -23.56
N GLY A 3 -50.70 -51.20 -24.60
CA GLY A 3 -49.24 -51.02 -24.55
C GLY A 3 -48.74 -49.60 -24.85
N GLY A 4 -49.60 -48.70 -25.34
CA GLY A 4 -49.15 -47.39 -25.83
C GLY A 4 -49.03 -46.29 -24.78
N ILE A 5 -49.71 -46.41 -23.63
CA ILE A 5 -49.80 -45.31 -22.65
C ILE A 5 -48.56 -45.30 -21.74
N GLU A 6 -47.98 -46.47 -21.45
CA GLU A 6 -46.76 -46.58 -20.63
C GLU A 6 -45.53 -46.03 -21.37
N GLU A 7 -45.44 -46.25 -22.69
CA GLU A 7 -44.35 -45.71 -23.52
C GLU A 7 -44.36 -44.17 -23.59
N MET A 8 -45.56 -43.56 -23.64
CA MET A 8 -45.68 -42.10 -23.65
C MET A 8 -45.29 -41.45 -22.32
N LYS A 9 -45.49 -42.14 -21.18
CA LYS A 9 -45.03 -41.66 -19.88
C LYS A 9 -43.50 -41.74 -19.75
N GLN A 10 -42.89 -42.75 -20.34
CA GLN A 10 -41.44 -42.96 -20.25
C GLN A 10 -40.66 -41.93 -21.08
N GLN A 11 -41.20 -41.47 -22.22
CA GLN A 11 -40.64 -40.35 -22.99
C GLN A 11 -40.82 -38.98 -22.30
N GLN A 12 -41.91 -38.75 -21.57
CA GLN A 12 -42.12 -37.48 -20.86
C GLN A 12 -41.19 -37.34 -19.64
N GLN A 13 -40.82 -38.45 -18.98
CA GLN A 13 -39.89 -38.42 -17.85
C GLN A 13 -38.44 -38.06 -18.26
N GLN A 14 -38.06 -38.27 -19.52
CA GLN A 14 -36.72 -37.91 -20.03
C GLN A 14 -36.55 -36.40 -20.33
N GLN A 15 -37.61 -35.58 -20.25
CA GLN A 15 -37.52 -34.14 -20.50
C GLN A 15 -37.31 -33.27 -19.24
N HIS A 16 -37.18 -33.85 -18.04
CA HIS A 16 -36.89 -33.07 -16.84
C HIS A 16 -35.39 -33.04 -16.55
N ASN A 17 -34.66 -32.16 -17.24
CA ASN A 17 -33.30 -31.78 -16.85
C ASN A 17 -33.38 -30.60 -15.85
N PRO A 18 -33.15 -30.79 -14.55
CA PRO A 18 -33.09 -29.65 -13.64
C PRO A 18 -31.79 -28.91 -13.92
N ASN A 19 -31.89 -27.81 -14.67
CA ASN A 19 -30.83 -26.83 -14.81
C ASN A 19 -30.28 -26.47 -13.41
N PRO A 20 -29.02 -26.78 -13.06
CA PRO A 20 -28.45 -26.27 -11.84
C PRO A 20 -28.16 -24.79 -12.08
N ASN A 21 -29.12 -23.95 -11.68
CA ASN A 21 -28.98 -22.51 -11.57
C ASN A 21 -27.61 -22.18 -10.93
N PRO A 22 -26.65 -21.57 -11.65
CA PRO A 22 -25.48 -21.02 -11.02
C PRO A 22 -25.91 -19.72 -10.35
N ASN A 23 -26.31 -19.85 -9.09
CA ASN A 23 -26.53 -18.76 -8.16
C ASN A 23 -25.45 -17.67 -8.34
N PRO A 24 -25.79 -16.40 -8.61
CA PRO A 24 -24.83 -15.33 -8.66
C PRO A 24 -24.51 -14.89 -7.23
N LYS A 25 -24.03 -15.81 -6.39
CA LYS A 25 -23.28 -15.38 -5.20
C LYS A 25 -21.98 -14.85 -5.75
N SER A 26 -21.87 -13.53 -5.78
CA SER A 26 -20.65 -12.81 -6.07
C SER A 26 -19.52 -13.42 -5.24
N CYS A 27 -18.82 -14.39 -5.81
CA CYS A 27 -17.46 -14.67 -5.40
C CYS A 27 -16.69 -13.50 -5.99
N THR A 28 -16.73 -12.38 -5.27
CA THR A 28 -15.74 -11.33 -5.39
C THR A 28 -14.41 -12.07 -5.36
N LYS A 29 -13.85 -12.31 -6.54
CA LYS A 29 -12.44 -12.65 -6.68
C LYS A 29 -11.75 -11.43 -6.10
N LEU A 30 -11.50 -11.46 -4.79
CA LEU A 30 -10.47 -10.67 -4.17
C LEU A 30 -9.26 -11.00 -5.01
N ARG A 31 -8.93 -10.08 -5.92
CA ARG A 31 -7.76 -10.15 -6.77
C ARG A 31 -6.66 -10.49 -5.80
N ARG A 32 -6.14 -11.73 -5.83
CA ARG A 32 -4.99 -12.12 -5.04
C ARG A 32 -3.94 -11.08 -5.39
N ARG A 33 -3.70 -10.15 -4.46
CA ARG A 33 -2.69 -9.12 -4.63
C ARG A 33 -1.41 -9.92 -4.77
N ASP A 34 -0.83 -9.87 -5.96
CA ASP A 34 0.42 -10.53 -6.25
C ASP A 34 1.43 -10.09 -5.17
N PRO A 35 1.87 -11.00 -4.27
CA PRO A 35 2.77 -10.60 -3.18
C PRO A 35 4.06 -9.99 -3.75
N SER A 36 4.42 -10.44 -4.95
CA SER A 36 5.55 -10.00 -5.77
C SER A 36 5.60 -8.49 -6.06
N LYS A 37 4.47 -7.76 -5.96
CA LYS A 37 4.42 -6.30 -6.20
C LYS A 37 4.33 -5.45 -4.93
N SER A 38 4.41 -6.06 -3.75
CA SER A 38 4.39 -5.28 -2.51
C SER A 38 5.73 -4.60 -2.28
N TRP A 39 5.71 -3.29 -2.03
CA TRP A 39 6.87 -2.50 -1.61
C TRP A 39 7.60 -3.14 -0.41
N SER A 40 6.87 -3.90 0.42
CA SER A 40 7.39 -4.69 1.55
C SER A 40 8.45 -5.72 1.19
N ASN A 41 8.45 -6.24 -0.04
CA ASN A 41 9.35 -7.31 -0.49
C ASN A 41 10.64 -6.80 -1.14
N LEU A 42 10.86 -5.49 -1.16
CA LEU A 42 12.08 -4.91 -1.72
C LEU A 42 13.27 -5.18 -0.78
N PRO A 43 14.42 -5.65 -1.30
CA PRO A 43 15.67 -5.72 -0.56
C PRO A 43 16.05 -4.39 0.10
N GLY A 44 16.61 -4.47 1.31
CA GLY A 44 17.03 -3.29 2.07
C GLY A 44 18.02 -2.40 1.31
N ASP A 45 18.91 -3.00 0.50
CA ASP A 45 19.91 -2.25 -0.28
C ASP A 45 19.26 -1.35 -1.33
N LEU A 46 18.21 -1.83 -2.00
CA LEU A 46 17.44 -1.02 -2.94
C LEU A 46 16.66 0.08 -2.24
N LEU A 47 16.13 -0.20 -1.03
CA LEU A 47 15.50 0.83 -0.21
C LEU A 47 16.49 1.91 0.21
N ASN A 48 17.71 1.53 0.58
CA ASN A 48 18.78 2.47 0.93
C ASN A 48 19.11 3.40 -0.25
N SER A 49 19.22 2.85 -1.47
CA SER A 49 19.43 3.68 -2.68
C SER A 49 18.29 4.66 -2.96
N VAL A 50 17.05 4.31 -2.60
CA VAL A 50 15.91 5.24 -2.68
C VAL A 50 16.05 6.31 -1.61
N PHE A 51 16.31 5.95 -0.35
CA PHE A 51 16.43 6.91 0.76
C PHE A 51 17.60 7.86 0.60
N GLU A 52 18.71 7.44 0.01
CA GLU A 52 19.85 8.31 -0.32
C GLU A 52 19.43 9.47 -1.23
N ARG A 53 18.47 9.24 -2.13
CA ARG A 53 17.95 10.27 -3.06
C ARG A 53 16.83 11.14 -2.49
N LEU A 54 16.21 10.71 -1.40
CA LEU A 54 15.13 11.45 -0.74
C LEU A 54 15.69 12.42 0.30
N GLY A 55 15.09 13.61 0.42
CA GLY A 55 15.37 14.52 1.53
C GLY A 55 14.79 14.00 2.86
N LEU A 56 15.24 14.55 3.98
CA LEU A 56 14.82 14.19 5.34
C LEU A 56 13.30 14.22 5.52
N ALA A 57 12.63 15.23 4.96
CA ALA A 57 11.18 15.37 5.04
C ALA A 57 10.46 14.17 4.40
N ASP A 58 10.97 13.70 3.26
CA ASP A 58 10.41 12.54 2.55
C ASP A 58 10.78 11.23 3.23
N CYS A 59 11.99 11.13 3.81
CA CYS A 59 12.38 10.00 4.63
C CYS A 59 11.41 9.74 5.80
N ARG A 60 10.79 10.79 6.34
CA ARG A 60 9.76 10.65 7.38
C ARG A 60 8.41 10.18 6.82
N ARG A 61 8.08 10.57 5.59
CA ARG A 61 6.84 10.13 4.92
C ARG A 61 6.91 8.65 4.53
N VAL A 62 8.09 8.15 4.15
CA VAL A 62 8.26 6.75 3.77
C VAL A 62 8.03 5.76 4.92
N GLU A 63 8.16 6.21 6.18
CA GLU A 63 7.87 5.39 7.36
C GLU A 63 6.40 4.96 7.41
N SER A 64 5.51 5.69 6.76
CA SER A 64 4.08 5.36 6.69
C SER A 64 3.72 4.32 5.62
N VAL A 65 4.65 3.94 4.73
CA VAL A 65 4.36 3.06 3.58
C VAL A 65 4.10 1.63 4.05
N CYS A 66 5.06 1.03 4.77
CA CYS A 66 4.92 -0.27 5.39
C CYS A 66 6.01 -0.49 6.46
N ARG A 67 5.89 -1.57 7.25
CA ARG A 67 6.85 -1.88 8.30
C ARG A 67 8.28 -2.10 7.79
N SER A 68 8.44 -2.71 6.61
CA SER A 68 9.76 -2.92 5.98
C SER A 68 10.43 -1.58 5.63
N TRP A 69 9.66 -0.65 5.03
CA TRP A 69 10.14 0.68 4.68
C TRP A 69 10.45 1.53 5.92
N CYS A 70 9.61 1.48 6.95
CA CYS A 70 9.86 2.13 8.23
C CYS A 70 11.18 1.67 8.87
N SER A 71 11.42 0.34 8.90
CA SER A 71 12.65 -0.21 9.45
C SER A 71 13.89 0.26 8.68
N ALA A 72 13.81 0.23 7.35
CA ALA A 72 14.94 0.62 6.50
C ALA A 72 15.18 2.15 6.53
N ALA A 73 14.12 2.96 6.59
CA ALA A 73 14.20 4.41 6.69
C ALA A 73 14.93 4.84 7.97
N ARG A 74 14.63 4.21 9.11
CA ARG A 74 15.30 4.48 10.39
C ARG A 74 16.80 4.16 10.38
N GLN A 75 17.21 3.13 9.64
CA GLN A 75 18.62 2.79 9.48
C GLN A 75 19.37 3.78 8.57
N CYS A 76 18.67 4.34 7.58
CA CYS A 76 19.25 5.32 6.66
C CYS A 76 19.27 6.74 7.24
N SER A 77 18.20 7.16 7.93
CA SER A 77 18.08 8.51 8.52
C SER A 77 19.15 8.79 9.59
N ALA A 78 19.59 7.76 10.32
CA ALA A 78 20.72 7.89 11.25
C ALA A 78 22.04 8.29 10.55
N LYS A 79 22.19 8.01 9.25
CA LYS A 79 23.37 8.40 8.46
C LYS A 79 23.24 9.81 7.88
N LYS A 80 22.02 10.28 7.64
CA LYS A 80 21.73 11.62 7.13
C LYS A 80 21.58 12.64 8.25
N GLN A 81 22.55 12.71 9.16
CA GLN A 81 22.57 13.78 10.14
C GLN A 81 22.88 15.09 9.43
N ILE A 82 21.82 15.85 9.14
CA ILE A 82 21.96 17.18 8.59
C ILE A 82 22.22 18.12 9.75
N PRO A 83 23.29 18.94 9.69
CA PRO A 83 23.48 19.98 10.68
C PRO A 83 22.35 20.99 10.50
N TRP A 84 21.38 20.95 11.40
CA TRP A 84 20.32 21.94 11.47
C TRP A 84 20.96 23.27 11.89
N LEU A 85 20.88 24.29 11.03
CA LEU A 85 21.34 25.61 11.41
C LEU A 85 20.21 26.32 12.15
N ILE A 86 20.44 26.70 13.39
CA ILE A 86 19.50 27.53 14.15
C ILE A 86 19.99 28.97 14.02
N ILE A 87 19.22 29.79 13.31
CA ILE A 87 19.48 31.22 13.18
C ILE A 87 18.77 31.91 14.32
N LEU A 88 19.56 32.53 15.20
CA LEU A 88 19.08 33.35 16.30
C LEU A 88 18.79 34.76 15.77
N PRO A 89 17.72 35.41 16.27
CA PRO A 89 17.42 36.80 15.91
C PRO A 89 18.52 37.75 16.41
N ASP A 90 18.69 38.88 15.73
CA ASP A 90 19.68 39.89 16.10
C ASP A 90 19.21 40.70 17.32
N GLU A 91 20.15 41.19 18.13
CA GLU A 91 19.90 41.93 19.37
C GLU A 91 19.21 43.29 19.12
N GLU A 92 19.24 43.80 17.89
CA GLU A 92 18.53 45.01 17.48
C GLU A 92 17.02 44.79 17.23
N ASP A 93 16.58 43.53 17.07
CA ASP A 93 15.16 43.16 17.00
C ASP A 93 14.56 43.19 18.42
N LYS A 94 14.36 44.40 18.94
CA LYS A 94 13.77 44.66 20.24
C LYS A 94 12.35 44.08 20.32
N ILE A 95 12.24 42.89 20.92
CA ILE A 95 11.14 42.39 21.75
C ILE A 95 9.80 42.31 20.97
N GLU A 96 9.30 41.14 20.57
CA GLU A 96 8.53 40.22 21.44
C GLU A 96 8.51 38.77 20.91
N ARG A 97 9.28 38.45 19.87
CA ARG A 97 9.23 37.13 19.23
C ARG A 97 10.57 36.44 19.38
N HIS A 98 10.68 35.56 20.38
CA HIS A 98 11.75 34.58 20.48
C HIS A 98 11.57 33.50 19.40
N TRP A 99 11.59 33.89 18.13
CA TRP A 99 11.53 32.95 17.03
C TRP A 99 12.96 32.68 16.59
N CYS A 100 13.32 31.40 16.55
CA CYS A 100 14.57 30.96 15.92
C CYS A 100 14.17 30.36 14.57
N THR A 101 14.92 30.69 13.51
CA THR A 101 14.69 30.02 12.22
C THR A 101 15.48 28.75 12.18
N LEU A 102 14.81 27.62 11.96
CA LEU A 102 15.47 26.36 11.69
C LEU A 102 15.70 26.27 10.17
N PHE A 103 16.95 26.36 9.75
CA PHE A 103 17.30 26.18 8.35
C PHE A 103 17.63 24.72 8.06
N ASN A 104 16.86 24.12 7.15
CA ASN A 104 17.13 22.80 6.61
C ASN A 104 17.82 22.94 5.24
N PRO A 105 19.13 22.64 5.10
CA PRO A 105 19.84 22.77 3.83
C PRO A 105 19.38 21.81 2.73
N GLU A 106 18.50 20.83 3.02
CA GLU A 106 17.84 20.01 2.00
C GLU A 106 16.56 20.63 1.43
N GLU A 107 16.02 21.67 2.06
CA GLU A 107 14.88 22.43 1.54
C GLU A 107 15.41 23.54 0.62
N LYS A 108 15.30 23.32 -0.69
CA LYS A 108 15.79 24.22 -1.74
C LYS A 108 14.79 25.30 -2.10
#